data_AF-A0A971UZD6-F1
#
_entry.id   AF-A0A971UZD6-F1
#
_cell.length_a   1.000
_cell.length_b   1.000
_cell.length_c   1.000
_cell.angle_alpha   90.00
_cell.angle_beta   90.00
_cell.angle_gamma   90.00
#
_symmetry.space_group_name_H-M   'P 1'
#
loop_
_entity.id
_entity.type
_entity.pdbx_description
1 polymer ?
#
loop_
_entity_poly.entity_id
_entity_poly.type
_entity_poly.pdbx_seq_one_letter_code
_entity_poly.pdbx_strand_id
1 'polypeptide(L)'
;MINKLKVGIVGGTGMVGQRFVALLENHPWFEVTSIAASANSAGKTYEEATQGRWKLSTPMPDSVKNIIVKDASQVENVASDVDFIFCAVAMKKDEIRALEEAYAKTGTPVVSNNSAHRWTPDVPMVIPEINPGHLEIIEYQRKRLGTSTGFIAVKPNCSIQSYVPALHALKEFEPTNVVACTYQAISGAGKSFKDWPEMIDNVIPYIGGEEEKSEQE
;
A
#
# COMPACT_ATOMS: atom_id res chain seq x y z
N MET A 1 -9.50 17.78 21.47
CA MET A 1 -9.31 16.44 20.88
C MET A 1 -8.86 16.65 19.44
N ILE A 2 -7.81 15.97 18.99
CA ILE A 2 -7.43 16.00 17.57
C ILE A 2 -8.51 15.22 16.83
N ASN A 3 -9.21 15.85 15.86
CA ASN A 3 -10.11 15.12 14.97
C ASN A 3 -9.26 14.19 14.11
N LYS A 4 -9.49 12.87 14.23
CA LYS A 4 -8.81 11.88 13.40
C LYS A 4 -9.30 11.98 11.96
N LEU A 5 -8.41 11.73 11.01
CA LEU A 5 -8.75 11.59 9.60
C LEU A 5 -9.37 10.20 9.38
N LYS A 6 -10.47 10.17 8.66
CA LYS A 6 -11.17 8.95 8.24
C LYS A 6 -10.43 8.33 7.07
N VAL A 7 -10.02 7.07 7.20
CA VAL A 7 -9.23 6.40 6.16
C VAL A 7 -9.94 5.19 5.59
N GLY A 8 -9.79 5.03 4.28
CA GLY A 8 -10.23 3.85 3.55
C GLY A 8 -9.08 2.88 3.28
N ILE A 9 -9.35 1.58 3.30
CA ILE A 9 -8.39 0.56 2.87
C ILE A 9 -8.94 -0.15 1.63
N VAL A 10 -8.36 0.14 0.47
CA VAL A 10 -8.72 -0.48 -0.81
C VAL A 10 -7.82 -1.69 -1.04
N GLY A 11 -8.41 -2.87 -1.19
CA GLY A 11 -7.71 -4.16 -1.08
C GLY A 11 -7.63 -4.70 0.35
N GLY A 12 -8.54 -4.28 1.24
CA GLY A 12 -8.46 -4.54 2.68
C GLY A 12 -8.54 -6.00 3.13
N THR A 13 -9.04 -6.91 2.29
CA THR A 13 -9.12 -8.35 2.62
C THR A 13 -7.83 -9.12 2.33
N GLY A 14 -6.92 -8.57 1.53
CA GLY A 14 -5.60 -9.16 1.24
C GLY A 14 -4.62 -8.99 2.40
N MET A 15 -3.47 -9.69 2.36
CA MET A 15 -2.48 -9.67 3.47
C MET A 15 -1.99 -8.26 3.81
N VAL A 16 -1.71 -7.43 2.80
CA VAL A 16 -1.27 -6.04 3.00
C VAL A 16 -2.41 -5.19 3.59
N GLY A 17 -3.64 -5.38 3.12
CA GLY A 17 -4.83 -4.71 3.67
C GLY A 17 -5.08 -5.07 5.13
N GLN A 18 -4.96 -6.34 5.50
CA GLN A 18 -5.05 -6.80 6.89
C GLN A 18 -3.96 -6.17 7.76
N ARG A 19 -2.74 -6.00 7.20
CA ARG A 19 -1.65 -5.31 7.91
C ARG A 19 -1.95 -3.84 8.13
N PHE A 20 -2.56 -3.14 7.16
CA PHE A 20 -3.05 -1.77 7.36
C PHE A 20 -4.10 -1.72 8.48
N VAL A 21 -5.08 -2.61 8.47
CA VAL A 21 -6.10 -2.69 9.54
C VAL A 21 -5.44 -2.83 10.92
N ALA A 22 -4.47 -3.73 11.06
CA ALA A 22 -3.79 -3.95 12.34
C ALA A 22 -2.90 -2.76 12.76
N LEU A 23 -2.18 -2.14 11.82
CA LEU A 23 -1.30 -1.00 12.13
C LEU A 23 -2.08 0.28 12.45
N LEU A 24 -3.30 0.41 11.92
CA LEU A 24 -4.15 1.58 12.13
C LEU A 24 -5.06 1.45 13.36
N GLU A 25 -5.05 0.29 14.02
CA GLU A 25 -5.73 0.11 15.31
C GLU A 25 -5.18 1.12 16.33
N ASN A 26 -6.08 1.92 16.92
CA ASN A 26 -5.75 2.96 17.90
C ASN A 26 -4.76 4.04 17.41
N HIS A 27 -4.59 4.21 16.10
CA HIS A 27 -3.68 5.22 15.55
C HIS A 27 -4.06 6.65 16.02
N PRO A 28 -3.09 7.51 16.39
CA PRO A 28 -3.38 8.84 16.94
C PRO A 28 -4.04 9.79 15.94
N TRP A 29 -3.81 9.59 14.64
CA TRP A 29 -4.27 10.49 13.58
C TRP A 29 -5.32 9.88 12.65
N PHE A 30 -5.47 8.55 12.64
CA PHE A 30 -6.25 7.85 11.62
C PHE A 30 -7.29 6.95 12.27
N GLU A 31 -8.46 6.90 11.63
CA GLU A 31 -9.55 6.00 11.98
C GLU A 31 -10.03 5.27 10.73
N VAL A 32 -9.97 3.94 10.73
CA VAL A 32 -10.45 3.13 9.59
C VAL A 32 -11.97 3.14 9.59
N THR A 33 -12.58 3.84 8.64
CA THR A 33 -14.04 3.95 8.50
C THR A 33 -14.59 3.20 7.31
N SER A 34 -13.74 2.85 6.34
CA SER A 34 -14.15 2.22 5.09
C SER A 34 -13.15 1.14 4.68
N ILE A 35 -13.67 -0.02 4.26
CA ILE A 35 -12.85 -1.10 3.72
C ILE A 35 -13.46 -1.51 2.38
N ALA A 36 -12.64 -1.50 1.33
CA ALA A 36 -13.04 -1.91 0.00
C ALA A 36 -12.20 -3.09 -0.49
N ALA A 37 -12.82 -4.00 -1.23
CA ALA A 37 -12.17 -5.17 -1.81
C ALA A 37 -12.85 -5.58 -3.13
N SER A 38 -12.69 -6.83 -3.56
CA SER A 38 -13.37 -7.33 -4.76
C SER A 38 -14.89 -7.40 -4.57
N ALA A 39 -15.64 -7.38 -5.68
CA ALA A 39 -17.09 -7.57 -5.71
C ALA A 39 -17.57 -8.79 -4.90
N ASN A 40 -16.81 -9.89 -4.88
CA ASN A 40 -17.13 -11.10 -4.11
C ASN A 40 -17.11 -10.91 -2.59
N SER A 41 -16.40 -9.87 -2.12
CA SER A 41 -16.31 -9.51 -0.70
C SER A 41 -17.33 -8.42 -0.34
N ALA A 42 -17.81 -7.66 -1.34
CA ALA A 42 -18.70 -6.53 -1.11
C ALA A 42 -20.04 -6.98 -0.50
N GLY A 43 -20.57 -6.17 0.41
CA GLY A 43 -21.83 -6.41 1.12
C GLY A 43 -21.72 -7.34 2.34
N LYS A 44 -20.57 -7.97 2.57
CA LYS A 44 -20.27 -8.74 3.79
C LYS A 44 -19.66 -7.81 4.85
N THR A 45 -19.82 -8.16 6.12
CA THR A 45 -18.97 -7.57 7.17
C THR A 45 -17.51 -7.93 6.94
N TYR A 46 -16.58 -7.14 7.47
CA TYR A 46 -15.16 -7.41 7.32
C TYR A 46 -14.75 -8.74 7.96
N GLU A 47 -15.37 -9.11 9.08
CA GLU A 47 -15.18 -10.40 9.73
C GLU A 47 -15.58 -11.57 8.80
N GLU A 48 -16.77 -11.50 8.18
CA GLU A 48 -17.21 -12.51 7.21
C GLU A 48 -16.33 -12.55 5.96
N ALA A 49 -15.95 -11.39 5.43
CA ALA A 49 -15.15 -11.28 4.22
C ALA A 49 -13.72 -11.85 4.38
N THR A 50 -13.21 -11.88 5.62
CA THR A 50 -11.87 -12.40 5.95
C THR A 50 -11.92 -13.70 6.75
N GLN A 51 -13.09 -14.29 6.95
CA GLN A 51 -13.25 -15.53 7.71
C GLN A 51 -12.36 -16.65 7.12
N GLY A 52 -11.52 -17.24 7.97
CA GLY A 52 -10.54 -18.26 7.57
C GLY A 52 -9.40 -17.75 6.65
N ARG A 53 -9.35 -16.45 6.38
CA ARG A 53 -8.35 -15.77 5.55
C ARG A 53 -7.55 -14.71 6.30
N TRP A 54 -7.86 -14.44 7.57
CA TRP A 54 -7.03 -13.62 8.43
C TRP A 54 -5.68 -14.31 8.66
N LYS A 55 -4.59 -13.68 8.17
CA LYS A 55 -3.25 -14.28 8.13
C LYS A 55 -2.31 -13.76 9.21
N LEU A 56 -2.73 -12.76 10.00
CA LEU A 56 -1.90 -12.18 11.05
C LEU A 56 -2.01 -13.00 12.34
N SER A 57 -0.94 -13.00 13.14
CA SER A 57 -0.90 -13.64 14.46
C SER A 57 -1.70 -12.86 15.52
N THR A 58 -1.86 -11.55 15.33
CA THR A 58 -2.71 -10.71 16.18
C THR A 58 -4.18 -10.86 15.78
N PRO A 59 -5.13 -10.76 16.73
CA PRO A 59 -6.55 -10.81 16.40
C PRO A 59 -6.96 -9.63 15.50
N MET A 60 -8.07 -9.79 14.79
CA MET A 60 -8.70 -8.68 14.08
C MET A 60 -9.19 -7.62 15.10
N PRO A 61 -8.89 -6.32 14.88
CA PRO A 61 -9.41 -5.24 15.70
C PRO A 61 -10.95 -5.22 15.73
N ASP A 62 -11.53 -5.07 16.93
CA ASP A 62 -12.99 -5.05 17.09
C ASP A 62 -13.65 -3.89 16.34
N SER A 63 -12.95 -2.77 16.21
CA SER A 63 -13.47 -1.55 15.57
C SER A 63 -13.80 -1.72 14.08
N VAL A 64 -13.23 -2.72 13.41
CA VAL A 64 -13.45 -2.93 11.96
C VAL A 64 -14.35 -4.11 11.62
N LYS A 65 -14.63 -5.01 12.57
CA LYS A 65 -15.36 -6.28 12.32
C LYS A 65 -16.66 -6.09 11.55
N ASN A 66 -17.44 -5.10 11.98
CA ASN A 66 -18.78 -4.82 11.46
C ASN A 66 -18.79 -3.85 10.27
N ILE A 67 -17.63 -3.38 9.79
CA ILE A 67 -17.58 -2.53 8.59
C ILE A 67 -18.06 -3.37 7.41
N ILE A 68 -19.07 -2.87 6.70
CA ILE A 68 -19.55 -3.50 5.47
C ILE A 68 -18.53 -3.23 4.37
N VAL A 69 -17.95 -4.31 3.85
CA VAL A 69 -16.96 -4.23 2.78
C VAL A 69 -17.63 -3.68 1.52
N LYS A 70 -16.98 -2.69 0.92
CA LYS A 70 -17.40 -2.06 -0.34
C LYS A 70 -16.69 -2.69 -1.53
N ASP A 71 -17.27 -2.52 -2.71
CA ASP A 71 -16.61 -2.86 -3.97
C ASP A 71 -15.60 -1.75 -4.30
N ALA A 72 -14.32 -2.11 -4.44
CA ALA A 72 -13.24 -1.19 -4.76
C ALA A 72 -13.44 -0.43 -6.08
N SER A 73 -14.18 -1.01 -7.04
CA SER A 73 -14.50 -0.37 -8.32
C SER A 73 -15.59 0.71 -8.21
N GLN A 74 -16.36 0.73 -7.12
CA GLN A 74 -17.37 1.76 -6.83
C GLN A 74 -16.72 2.96 -6.16
N VAL A 75 -15.82 3.63 -6.90
CA VAL A 75 -14.89 4.67 -6.41
C VAL A 75 -15.60 5.74 -5.59
N GLU A 76 -16.66 6.36 -6.14
CA GLU A 76 -17.40 7.44 -5.46
C GLU A 76 -18.01 7.00 -4.14
N ASN A 77 -18.50 5.76 -4.07
CA ASN A 77 -19.09 5.21 -2.84
C ASN A 77 -18.03 5.04 -1.74
N VAL A 78 -16.80 4.67 -2.10
CA VAL A 78 -15.70 4.52 -1.14
C VAL A 78 -15.15 5.90 -0.76
N ALA A 79 -14.94 6.78 -1.74
CA ALA A 79 -14.38 8.10 -1.59
C ALA A 79 -15.23 9.04 -0.71
N SER A 80 -16.56 8.94 -0.78
CA SER A 80 -17.46 9.83 -0.02
C SER A 80 -17.32 9.76 1.51
N ASP A 81 -16.72 8.68 2.02
CA ASP A 81 -16.72 8.36 3.45
C ASP A 81 -15.35 8.56 4.13
N VAL A 82 -14.36 9.02 3.37
CA VAL A 82 -12.95 9.03 3.78
C VAL A 82 -12.25 10.33 3.39
N ASP A 83 -11.27 10.72 4.19
CA ASP A 83 -10.38 11.83 3.89
C ASP A 83 -9.24 11.41 2.95
N PHE A 84 -8.81 10.14 3.00
CA PHE A 84 -7.88 9.52 2.05
C PHE A 84 -7.93 7.99 2.11
N ILE A 85 -7.27 7.33 1.15
CA ILE A 85 -7.16 5.86 1.10
C ILE A 85 -5.73 5.34 1.15
N PHE A 86 -5.57 4.17 1.75
CA PHE A 86 -4.45 3.27 1.51
C PHE A 86 -4.86 2.24 0.44
N CYS A 87 -4.06 2.11 -0.62
CA CYS A 87 -4.34 1.19 -1.72
C CYS A 87 -3.36 0.02 -1.73
N ALA A 88 -3.89 -1.21 -1.75
CA ALA A 88 -3.12 -2.45 -1.80
C ALA A 88 -3.90 -3.55 -2.55
N VAL A 89 -4.14 -3.35 -3.83
CA VAL A 89 -4.94 -4.28 -4.66
C VAL A 89 -4.05 -5.27 -5.43
N ALA A 90 -4.60 -6.42 -5.82
CA ALA A 90 -3.92 -7.41 -6.65
C ALA A 90 -4.60 -7.50 -8.02
N MET A 91 -4.20 -6.63 -8.95
CA MET A 91 -4.76 -6.46 -10.29
C MET A 91 -3.64 -6.20 -11.30
N LYS A 92 -3.95 -6.11 -12.60
CA LYS A 92 -2.93 -5.74 -13.59
C LYS A 92 -2.48 -4.28 -13.40
N LYS A 93 -1.24 -3.96 -13.78
CA LYS A 93 -0.65 -2.62 -13.52
C LYS A 93 -1.48 -1.49 -14.15
N ASP A 94 -1.98 -1.68 -15.36
CA ASP A 94 -2.86 -0.76 -16.07
C ASP A 94 -4.21 -0.57 -15.34
N GLU A 95 -4.83 -1.64 -14.86
CA GLU A 95 -6.06 -1.58 -14.06
C GLU A 95 -5.85 -0.87 -12.72
N ILE A 96 -4.71 -1.12 -12.05
CA ILE A 96 -4.33 -0.42 -10.81
C ILE A 96 -4.19 1.08 -11.08
N ARG A 97 -3.51 1.46 -12.17
CA ARG A 97 -3.36 2.89 -12.50
C ARG A 97 -4.69 3.56 -12.74
N ALA A 98 -5.57 2.90 -13.50
CA ALA A 98 -6.90 3.42 -13.76
C ALA A 98 -7.71 3.58 -12.45
N LEU A 99 -7.63 2.60 -11.55
CA LEU A 99 -8.30 2.64 -10.25
C LEU A 99 -7.78 3.78 -9.37
N GLU A 100 -6.47 3.86 -9.16
CA GLU A 100 -5.86 4.87 -8.29
C GLU A 100 -6.05 6.29 -8.83
N GLU A 101 -5.95 6.50 -10.16
CA GLU A 101 -6.31 7.79 -10.76
C GLU A 101 -7.80 8.12 -10.60
N ALA A 102 -8.70 7.14 -10.68
CA ALA A 102 -10.12 7.39 -10.46
C ALA A 102 -10.38 7.87 -9.03
N TYR A 103 -9.78 7.25 -8.02
CA TYR A 103 -9.83 7.74 -6.63
C TYR A 103 -9.22 9.13 -6.48
N ALA A 104 -8.05 9.38 -7.06
CA ALA A 104 -7.42 10.69 -6.97
C ALA A 104 -8.28 11.80 -7.62
N LYS A 105 -8.97 11.50 -8.72
CA LYS A 105 -9.86 12.45 -9.41
C LYS A 105 -11.10 12.84 -8.60
N THR A 106 -11.55 12.02 -7.64
CA THR A 106 -12.64 12.42 -6.72
C THR A 106 -12.19 13.42 -5.66
N GLY A 107 -10.90 13.79 -5.64
CA GLY A 107 -10.32 14.63 -4.59
C GLY A 107 -9.76 13.83 -3.42
N THR A 108 -9.78 12.50 -3.48
CA THR A 108 -9.29 11.61 -2.42
C THR A 108 -7.80 11.31 -2.61
N PRO A 109 -6.92 11.65 -1.65
CA PRO A 109 -5.54 11.21 -1.69
C PRO A 109 -5.41 9.68 -1.63
N VAL A 110 -4.44 9.15 -2.37
CA VAL A 110 -4.16 7.73 -2.53
C VAL A 110 -2.72 7.47 -2.11
N VAL A 111 -2.55 6.75 -1.00
CA VAL A 111 -1.26 6.25 -0.54
C VAL A 111 -1.14 4.79 -0.96
N SER A 112 -0.37 4.52 -2.00
CA SER A 112 -0.36 3.23 -2.67
C SER A 112 0.84 2.37 -2.28
N ASN A 113 0.55 1.11 -1.95
CA ASN A 113 1.54 0.04 -1.81
C ASN A 113 1.83 -0.68 -3.13
N ASN A 114 1.10 -0.35 -4.21
CA ASN A 114 1.25 -0.98 -5.50
C ASN A 114 2.43 -0.40 -6.29
N SER A 115 3.07 -1.23 -7.11
CA SER A 115 4.21 -0.81 -7.94
C SER A 115 3.81 -0.11 -9.24
N ALA A 116 2.51 0.12 -9.47
CA ALA A 116 1.99 0.50 -10.79
C ALA A 116 2.41 1.92 -11.18
N HIS A 117 2.42 2.84 -10.22
CA HIS A 117 2.75 4.25 -10.44
C HIS A 117 4.19 4.66 -10.10
N ARG A 118 5.07 3.72 -9.71
CA ARG A 118 6.47 4.01 -9.35
C ARG A 118 7.26 4.78 -10.43
N TRP A 119 6.87 4.62 -11.69
CA TRP A 119 7.50 5.25 -12.84
C TRP A 119 6.60 6.26 -13.54
N THR A 120 5.52 6.70 -12.90
CA THR A 120 4.69 7.79 -13.41
C THR A 120 5.38 9.11 -13.09
N PRO A 121 5.72 9.97 -14.09
CA PRO A 121 6.60 11.11 -13.90
C PRO A 121 6.20 12.10 -12.80
N ASP A 122 4.90 12.23 -12.51
CA ASP A 122 4.37 13.14 -11.51
C ASP A 122 3.84 12.44 -10.25
N VAL A 123 4.13 11.14 -10.07
CA VAL A 123 3.80 10.41 -8.85
C VAL A 123 5.04 10.28 -7.98
N PRO A 124 5.06 10.87 -6.77
CA PRO A 124 6.21 10.75 -5.90
C PRO A 124 6.32 9.34 -5.33
N MET A 125 7.51 8.75 -5.47
CA MET A 125 7.92 7.57 -4.73
C MET A 125 8.69 8.01 -3.47
N VAL A 126 8.15 7.66 -2.29
CA VAL A 126 8.56 8.28 -1.03
C VAL A 126 8.97 7.25 0.02
N ILE A 127 10.15 7.45 0.59
CA ILE A 127 10.57 6.97 1.91
C ILE A 127 10.54 8.20 2.82
N PRO A 128 9.58 8.32 3.75
CA PRO A 128 9.30 9.56 4.47
C PRO A 128 10.53 10.20 5.14
N GLU A 129 11.45 9.39 5.64
CA GLU A 129 12.66 9.79 6.35
C GLU A 129 13.78 10.28 5.42
N ILE A 130 13.70 10.03 4.11
CA ILE A 130 14.80 10.22 3.15
C ILE A 130 14.48 11.32 2.15
N ASN A 131 13.31 11.26 1.53
CA ASN A 131 12.99 12.12 0.39
C ASN A 131 11.59 12.77 0.47
N PRO A 132 11.20 13.38 1.62
CA PRO A 132 9.91 14.05 1.73
C PRO A 132 9.75 15.21 0.73
N GLY A 133 10.86 15.84 0.30
CA GLY A 133 10.85 16.89 -0.72
C GLY A 133 10.30 16.45 -2.09
N HIS A 134 10.28 15.14 -2.38
CA HIS A 134 9.65 14.64 -3.61
C HIS A 134 8.13 14.94 -3.65
N LEU A 135 7.50 15.20 -2.50
CA LEU A 135 6.07 15.54 -2.41
C LEU A 135 5.73 16.87 -3.09
N GLU A 136 6.69 17.76 -3.35
CA GLU A 136 6.46 19.02 -4.08
C GLU A 136 5.85 18.80 -5.48
N ILE A 137 6.12 17.65 -6.10
CA ILE A 137 5.59 17.30 -7.43
C ILE A 137 4.06 17.11 -7.44
N ILE A 138 3.43 16.93 -6.28
CA ILE A 138 1.97 16.73 -6.15
C ILE A 138 1.19 17.91 -6.73
N GLU A 139 1.72 19.13 -6.70
CA GLU A 139 1.06 20.28 -7.31
C GLU A 139 0.84 20.09 -8.83
N TYR A 140 1.86 19.58 -9.53
CA TYR A 140 1.79 19.28 -10.96
C TYR A 140 0.86 18.10 -11.23
N GLN A 141 0.89 17.09 -10.37
CA GLN A 141 0.01 15.94 -10.46
C GLN A 141 -1.47 16.33 -10.34
N ARG A 142 -1.80 17.17 -9.37
CA ARG A 142 -3.15 17.72 -9.17
C ARG A 142 -3.65 18.47 -10.40
N LYS A 143 -2.79 19.29 -11.01
CA LYS A 143 -3.10 19.99 -12.28
C LYS A 143 -3.40 19.01 -13.41
N ARG A 144 -2.60 17.95 -13.59
CA ARG A 144 -2.86 16.90 -14.60
C ARG A 144 -4.15 16.14 -14.32
N LEU A 145 -4.41 15.80 -13.07
CA LEU A 145 -5.58 15.03 -12.64
C LEU A 145 -6.87 15.87 -12.64
N GLY A 146 -6.77 17.20 -12.66
CA GLY A 146 -7.94 18.09 -12.61
C GLY A 146 -8.60 18.13 -11.24
N THR A 147 -7.83 17.98 -10.15
CA THR A 147 -8.32 17.95 -8.77
C THR A 147 -7.58 18.95 -7.88
N SER A 148 -8.23 19.44 -6.83
CA SER A 148 -7.64 20.38 -5.86
C SER A 148 -6.96 19.67 -4.70
N THR A 149 -7.47 18.50 -4.28
CA THR A 149 -7.03 17.81 -3.06
C THR A 149 -6.47 16.42 -3.33
N GLY A 150 -6.99 15.71 -4.33
CA GLY A 150 -6.59 14.35 -4.60
C GLY A 150 -5.18 14.25 -5.16
N PHE A 151 -4.49 13.15 -4.85
CA PHE A 151 -3.17 12.83 -5.39
C PHE A 151 -2.90 11.35 -5.21
N ILE A 152 -1.84 10.85 -5.84
CA ILE A 152 -1.30 9.51 -5.67
C ILE A 152 0.14 9.66 -5.20
N ALA A 153 0.52 8.96 -4.14
CA ALA A 153 1.89 8.79 -3.71
C ALA A 153 2.15 7.29 -3.50
N VAL A 154 3.33 6.81 -3.90
CA VAL A 154 3.68 5.39 -3.80
C VAL A 154 4.84 5.19 -2.84
N LYS A 155 4.84 4.04 -2.15
CA LYS A 155 6.07 3.56 -1.50
C LYS A 155 6.93 2.78 -2.50
N PRO A 156 8.26 2.76 -2.31
CA PRO A 156 9.12 1.87 -3.07
C PRO A 156 8.92 0.40 -2.71
N ASN A 157 9.70 -0.46 -3.36
CA ASN A 157 9.86 -1.85 -3.02
C ASN A 157 10.23 -2.01 -1.54
N CYS A 158 9.74 -3.08 -0.90
CA CYS A 158 10.07 -3.39 0.48
C CYS A 158 11.52 -3.81 0.70
N SER A 159 12.18 -4.45 -0.28
CA SER A 159 13.60 -4.82 -0.15
C SER A 159 14.49 -3.59 0.04
N ILE A 160 14.35 -2.59 -0.82
CA ILE A 160 15.21 -1.39 -0.76
C ILE A 160 15.04 -0.60 0.54
N GLN A 161 13.84 -0.63 1.12
CA GLN A 161 13.56 0.04 2.39
C GLN A 161 14.41 -0.51 3.56
N SER A 162 14.97 -1.71 3.42
CA SER A 162 15.85 -2.29 4.45
C SER A 162 17.28 -1.75 4.46
N TYR A 163 17.76 -1.18 3.34
CA TYR A 163 19.15 -0.74 3.22
C TYR A 163 19.33 0.68 2.68
N VAL A 164 18.40 1.23 1.91
CA VAL A 164 18.46 2.61 1.41
C VAL A 164 18.55 3.67 2.53
N PRO A 165 17.89 3.53 3.70
CA PRO A 165 18.13 4.45 4.82
C PRO A 165 19.58 4.49 5.29
N ALA A 166 20.24 3.32 5.36
CA ALA A 166 21.66 3.24 5.73
C ALA A 166 22.56 3.84 4.64
N LEU A 167 22.26 3.56 3.36
CA LEU A 167 22.98 4.15 2.23
C LEU A 167 22.81 5.68 2.20
N HIS A 168 21.62 6.18 2.52
CA HIS A 168 21.35 7.62 2.55
C HIS A 168 22.20 8.33 3.61
N ALA A 169 22.38 7.71 4.79
CA ALA A 169 23.27 8.24 5.82
C ALA A 169 24.75 8.29 5.35
N LEU A 170 25.14 7.47 4.39
CA LEU A 170 26.48 7.45 3.79
C LEU A 170 26.60 8.33 2.55
N LYS A 171 25.53 9.02 2.12
CA LYS A 171 25.50 9.75 0.85
C LYS A 171 26.57 10.85 0.76
N GLU A 172 26.93 11.48 1.89
CA GLU A 172 27.98 12.51 1.93
C GLU A 172 29.38 11.98 1.59
N PHE A 173 29.60 10.66 1.72
CA PHE A 173 30.85 9.99 1.36
C PHE A 173 30.88 9.51 -0.10
N GLU A 174 29.84 9.84 -0.88
CA GLU A 174 29.75 9.56 -2.31
C GLU A 174 30.05 8.09 -2.69
N PRO A 175 29.32 7.11 -2.12
CA PRO A 175 29.54 5.70 -2.43
C PRO A 175 29.31 5.43 -3.92
N THR A 176 30.28 4.78 -4.56
CA THR A 176 30.24 4.50 -6.01
C THR A 176 29.73 3.10 -6.33
N ASN A 177 29.77 2.17 -5.37
CA ASN A 177 29.34 0.79 -5.55
C ASN A 177 28.61 0.29 -4.30
N VAL A 178 27.49 -0.40 -4.52
CA VAL A 178 26.74 -1.10 -3.48
C VAL A 178 26.54 -2.53 -3.93
N VAL A 179 26.90 -3.49 -3.07
CA VAL A 179 26.62 -4.91 -3.27
C VAL A 179 25.63 -5.32 -2.18
N ALA A 180 24.41 -5.69 -2.59
CA ALA A 180 23.35 -6.08 -1.68
C ALA A 180 22.95 -7.55 -1.91
N CYS A 181 22.73 -8.28 -0.83
CA CYS A 181 22.15 -9.62 -0.85
C CYS A 181 20.98 -9.64 0.14
N THR A 182 19.79 -10.01 -0.32
CA THR A 182 18.57 -9.94 0.47
C THR A 182 18.08 -11.34 0.86
N TYR A 183 17.57 -11.45 2.09
CA TYR A 183 16.90 -12.65 2.60
C TYR A 183 15.46 -12.27 2.91
N GLN A 184 14.58 -12.43 1.93
CA GLN A 184 13.24 -11.87 1.98
C GLN A 184 12.20 -12.88 2.50
N ALA A 185 11.39 -12.44 3.46
CA ALA A 185 10.31 -13.25 4.02
C ALA A 185 9.16 -13.47 3.02
N ILE A 186 8.52 -14.64 3.06
CA ILE A 186 7.38 -15.01 2.20
C ILE A 186 6.14 -14.12 2.37
N SER A 187 6.06 -13.38 3.47
CA SER A 187 5.01 -12.38 3.71
C SER A 187 5.05 -11.24 2.69
N GLY A 188 6.23 -10.93 2.13
CA GLY A 188 6.37 -9.96 1.03
C GLY A 188 5.61 -10.39 -0.24
N ALA A 189 5.45 -11.70 -0.46
CA ALA A 189 4.66 -12.27 -1.54
C ALA A 189 3.18 -12.45 -1.19
N GLY A 190 2.72 -12.04 0.00
CA GLY A 190 1.35 -12.25 0.46
C GLY A 190 1.03 -13.71 0.86
N LYS A 191 2.07 -14.54 1.06
CA LYS A 191 1.96 -15.98 1.29
C LYS A 191 2.33 -16.37 2.72
N SER A 192 1.77 -17.48 3.18
CA SER A 192 2.13 -18.20 4.40
C SER A 192 2.74 -19.55 4.05
N PHE A 193 3.32 -20.28 5.01
CA PHE A 193 3.80 -21.64 4.78
C PHE A 193 2.69 -22.62 4.37
N LYS A 194 1.42 -22.31 4.70
CA LYS A 194 0.27 -23.06 4.20
C LYS A 194 0.02 -22.82 2.70
N ASP A 195 0.28 -21.60 2.23
CA ASP A 195 0.13 -21.21 0.82
C ASP A 195 1.37 -21.58 -0.02
N TRP A 196 2.52 -21.77 0.62
CA TRP A 196 3.81 -22.04 -0.03
C TRP A 196 4.65 -23.06 0.76
N PRO A 197 4.20 -24.33 0.85
CA PRO A 197 4.89 -25.36 1.61
C PRO A 197 6.31 -25.66 1.10
N GLU A 198 6.59 -25.40 -0.18
CA GLU A 198 7.90 -25.59 -0.82
C GLU A 198 9.01 -24.69 -0.24
N MET A 199 8.66 -23.71 0.58
CA MET A 199 9.61 -22.85 1.29
C MET A 199 10.11 -23.45 2.62
N ILE A 200 9.49 -24.53 3.11
CA ILE A 200 9.93 -25.20 4.34
C ILE A 200 11.25 -25.92 4.04
N ASP A 201 12.27 -25.67 4.87
CA ASP A 201 13.62 -26.25 4.72
C ASP A 201 14.26 -25.96 3.35
N ASN A 202 13.94 -24.80 2.76
CA ASN A 202 14.38 -24.43 1.42
C ASN A 202 14.67 -22.93 1.29
N VAL A 203 15.43 -22.58 0.25
CA VAL A 203 15.69 -21.20 -0.18
C VAL A 203 15.48 -21.13 -1.69
N ILE A 204 14.69 -20.16 -2.14
CA ILE A 204 14.55 -19.85 -3.57
C ILE A 204 15.45 -18.65 -3.87
N PRO A 205 16.56 -18.82 -4.60
CA PRO A 205 17.56 -17.77 -4.81
C PRO A 205 17.18 -16.80 -5.94
N TYR A 206 15.89 -16.68 -6.27
CA TYR A 206 15.42 -15.84 -7.37
C TYR A 206 14.00 -15.32 -7.11
N ILE A 207 13.84 -13.99 -7.21
CA ILE A 207 12.54 -13.31 -7.17
C ILE A 207 12.45 -12.43 -8.42
N GLY A 208 11.59 -12.79 -9.35
CA GLY A 208 11.50 -12.11 -10.64
C GLY A 208 11.22 -10.61 -10.52
N GLY A 209 12.08 -9.80 -11.14
CA GLY A 209 11.97 -8.35 -11.16
C GLY A 209 12.40 -7.66 -9.87
N GLU A 210 12.92 -8.36 -8.87
CA GLU A 210 13.27 -7.77 -7.56
C GLU A 210 14.63 -7.09 -7.58
N GLU A 211 15.60 -7.66 -8.30
CA GLU A 211 16.94 -7.12 -8.50
C GLU A 211 16.87 -5.81 -9.31
N GLU A 212 16.13 -5.81 -10.42
CA GLU A 212 16.00 -4.63 -11.29
C GLU A 212 15.28 -3.47 -10.60
N LYS A 213 14.28 -3.77 -9.75
CA LYS A 213 13.64 -2.74 -8.91
C LYS A 213 14.62 -2.17 -7.90
N SER A 214 15.52 -3.00 -7.37
CA SER A 214 16.51 -2.58 -6.38
C SER A 214 17.56 -1.62 -6.95
N GLU A 215 17.89 -1.77 -8.22
CA GLU A 215 18.82 -0.88 -8.94
C GLU A 215 18.16 0.41 -9.41
N GLN A 216 16.87 0.36 -9.76
CA GLN A 216 16.18 1.48 -10.38
C GLN A 216 15.48 2.40 -9.36
N GLU A 217 14.77 1.85 -8.38
CA GLU A 217 13.97 2.60 -7.40
C GLU A 217 14.82 3.30 -6.33
#